data_AF-A0A822Z2J3-F1
#
_entry.id   AF-A0A822Z2J3-F1
#
_cell.length_a   1.000
_cell.length_b   1.000
_cell.length_c   1.000
_cell.angle_alpha   90.00
_cell.angle_beta   90.00
_cell.angle_gamma   90.00
#
_symmetry.space_group_name_H-M   'P 1'
#
loop_
_entity.id
_entity.type
_entity.pdbx_description
1 polymer ?
#
loop_
_entity_poly.entity_id
_entity_poly.type
_entity_poly.pdbx_seq_one_letter_code
_entity_poly.pdbx_strand_id
1 'polypeptide(L)'
;MDAYKVLISKDQPKHHPLTLFRLLRGVVCLVVLLSTAFMMLVYCGPVSAVILRLFSIHYSRKATSFFFGAWLALWPFLFEKINKTKVVFSGESVPKEERVLLIANHRTEVDWMYLWDLALRKGCLGYIKYVLKSSLMKLPVFGWGFHIMEFISVERKWELDESSMRQMLSTFTDPQDPLWLAVFPEGTDYTILLCFLYREEKCIRSQKFAAENGLPILKNVLLPKTRGFCACLEALRGSLDAGNFLSWFSVALK
;
A
#
# COMPACT_ATOMS: atom_id res chain seq x y z
N MET A 1 -21.49 20.68 10.31
CA MET A 1 -20.59 20.78 11.49
C MET A 1 -20.61 19.53 12.36
N ASP A 2 -21.34 18.48 11.96
CA ASP A 2 -21.67 17.35 12.84
C ASP A 2 -20.79 16.11 12.66
N ALA A 3 -20.03 16.01 11.55
CA ALA A 3 -19.12 14.89 11.30
C ALA A 3 -17.85 14.92 12.20
N TYR A 4 -17.46 16.10 12.72
CA TYR A 4 -16.23 16.24 13.52
C TYR A 4 -16.40 15.80 14.98
N LYS A 5 -17.62 15.79 15.51
CA LYS A 5 -17.90 15.37 16.91
C LYS A 5 -17.76 13.86 17.13
N VAL A 6 -17.86 13.04 16.08
CA VAL A 6 -17.80 11.56 16.20
C VAL A 6 -16.38 11.04 16.43
N LEU A 7 -15.34 11.84 16.12
CA LEU A 7 -13.94 11.42 16.24
C LEU A 7 -13.30 11.72 17.60
N ILE A 8 -13.94 12.53 18.46
CA ILE A 8 -13.46 12.74 19.84
C ILE A 8 -14.03 11.64 20.74
N SER A 9 -13.51 10.43 20.54
CA SER A 9 -13.59 9.37 21.53
C SER A 9 -12.93 9.84 22.83
N LYS A 10 -13.69 9.97 23.92
CA LYS A 10 -13.17 10.24 25.27
C LYS A 10 -12.32 9.11 25.86
N ASP A 11 -12.19 7.97 25.17
CA ASP A 11 -11.26 6.92 25.59
C ASP A 11 -9.82 7.35 25.26
N GLN A 12 -9.04 7.62 26.32
CA GLN A 12 -7.58 7.58 26.27
C GLN A 12 -7.11 6.31 25.56
N PRO A 13 -6.03 6.34 24.76
CA PRO A 13 -5.48 5.14 24.14
C PRO A 13 -5.12 4.15 25.25
N LYS A 14 -5.95 3.10 25.41
CA LYS A 14 -5.70 2.02 26.36
C LYS A 14 -4.55 1.21 25.83
N HIS A 15 -3.34 1.48 26.33
CA HIS A 15 -2.20 0.61 26.11
C HIS A 15 -2.48 -0.72 26.83
N HIS A 16 -3.00 -1.68 26.08
CA HIS A 16 -3.13 -3.03 26.58
C HIS A 16 -1.74 -3.70 26.54
N PRO A 17 -1.27 -4.28 27.66
CA PRO A 17 0.00 -5.00 27.66
C PRO A 17 -0.04 -6.16 26.66
N LEU A 18 1.08 -6.38 25.98
CA LEU A 18 1.29 -7.55 25.11
C LEU A 18 1.36 -8.80 25.99
N THR A 19 0.22 -9.48 26.15
CA THR A 19 0.19 -10.77 26.85
C THR A 19 0.82 -11.85 25.99
N LEU A 20 1.42 -12.87 26.62
CA LEU A 20 2.01 -14.02 25.92
C LEU A 20 1.01 -14.67 24.96
N PHE A 21 -0.26 -14.81 25.38
CA PHE A 21 -1.32 -15.35 24.52
C PHE A 21 -1.55 -14.52 23.25
N ARG A 22 -1.57 -13.17 23.36
CA ARG A 22 -1.73 -12.28 22.20
C ARG A 22 -0.51 -12.34 21.28
N LEU A 23 0.69 -12.44 21.86
CA LEU A 23 1.92 -12.62 21.10
C LEU A 23 1.89 -13.93 20.32
N LEU A 24 1.63 -15.06 20.99
CA LEU A 24 1.54 -16.38 20.35
C LEU A 24 0.50 -16.40 19.23
N ARG A 25 -0.68 -15.83 19.48
CA ARG A 25 -1.73 -15.70 18.44
C ARG A 25 -1.24 -14.87 17.25
N GLY A 26 -0.56 -13.76 17.50
CA GLY A 26 0.04 -12.94 16.44
C GLY A 26 1.08 -13.69 15.62
N VAL A 27 1.96 -14.45 16.29
CA VAL A 27 2.96 -15.30 15.65
C VAL A 27 2.30 -16.37 14.78
N VAL A 28 1.25 -17.05 15.28
CA VAL A 28 0.50 -18.04 14.49
C VAL A 28 -0.13 -17.39 13.25
N CYS A 29 -0.76 -16.22 13.41
CA CYS A 29 -1.33 -15.49 12.26
C CYS A 29 -0.25 -15.14 11.21
N LEU A 30 0.92 -14.69 11.67
CA LEU A 30 2.04 -14.37 10.78
C LEU A 30 2.55 -15.61 10.06
N VAL A 31 2.74 -16.73 10.76
CA VAL A 31 3.17 -18.01 10.16
C VAL A 31 2.17 -18.49 9.12
N VAL A 32 0.87 -18.38 9.38
CA VAL A 32 -0.18 -18.73 8.41
C VAL A 32 -0.10 -17.82 7.18
N LEU A 33 0.04 -16.51 7.35
CA LEU A 33 0.14 -15.57 6.23
C LEU A 33 1.38 -15.82 5.36
N LEU A 34 2.55 -16.02 5.99
CA LEU A 34 3.80 -16.26 5.27
C LEU A 34 3.83 -17.63 4.58
N SER A 35 3.35 -18.68 5.24
CA SER A 35 3.32 -20.02 4.65
C SER A 35 2.34 -20.09 3.48
N THR A 36 1.14 -19.52 3.61
CA THR A 36 0.18 -19.45 2.50
C THR A 36 0.68 -18.55 1.36
N ALA A 37 1.39 -17.45 1.65
CA ALA A 37 2.03 -16.62 0.62
C ALA A 37 3.03 -17.43 -0.20
N PHE A 38 3.90 -18.19 0.49
CA PHE A 38 4.88 -19.05 -0.16
C PHE A 38 4.21 -20.09 -1.07
N MET A 39 3.19 -20.80 -0.56
CA MET A 39 2.44 -21.78 -1.35
C MET A 39 1.77 -21.13 -2.57
N MET A 40 1.11 -19.99 -2.40
CA MET A 40 0.47 -19.27 -3.50
C MET A 40 1.47 -18.85 -4.57
N LEU A 41 2.64 -18.35 -4.17
CA LEU A 41 3.70 -17.95 -5.09
C LEU A 41 4.28 -19.13 -5.86
N VAL A 42 4.55 -20.25 -5.19
CA VAL A 42 5.16 -21.43 -5.82
C VAL A 42 4.19 -22.14 -6.76
N TYR A 43 2.93 -22.32 -6.37
CA TYR A 43 1.98 -23.11 -7.16
C TYR A 43 1.17 -22.27 -8.15
N CYS A 44 0.68 -21.09 -7.75
CA CYS A 44 -0.19 -20.26 -8.59
C CYS A 44 0.60 -19.22 -9.39
N GLY A 45 1.76 -18.79 -8.90
CA GLY A 45 2.61 -17.79 -9.54
C GLY A 45 3.03 -18.19 -10.96
N PRO A 46 3.76 -19.30 -11.17
CA PRO A 46 4.21 -19.72 -12.50
C PRO A 46 3.06 -19.91 -13.50
N VAL A 47 1.95 -20.52 -13.06
CA VAL A 47 0.79 -20.76 -13.91
C VAL A 47 0.17 -19.43 -14.36
N SER A 48 -0.10 -18.52 -13.43
CA SER A 48 -0.77 -17.25 -13.74
C SER A 48 0.13 -16.25 -14.45
N ALA A 49 1.40 -16.15 -14.07
CA ALA A 49 2.31 -15.09 -14.52
C ALA A 49 3.21 -15.49 -15.70
N VAL A 50 3.44 -16.79 -15.91
CA VAL A 50 4.28 -17.29 -17.02
C VAL A 50 3.41 -17.98 -18.06
N ILE A 51 2.70 -19.05 -17.69
CA ILE A 51 1.96 -19.87 -18.66
C ILE A 51 0.84 -19.07 -19.32
N LEU A 52 -0.05 -18.46 -18.55
CA LEU A 52 -1.15 -17.67 -19.11
C LEU A 52 -0.65 -16.43 -19.89
N ARG A 53 0.50 -15.89 -19.49
CA ARG A 53 1.08 -14.69 -20.12
C ARG A 53 1.55 -14.95 -21.55
N LEU A 54 1.91 -16.19 -21.88
CA LEU A 54 2.23 -16.59 -23.25
C LEU A 54 1.03 -16.49 -24.21
N PHE A 55 -0.19 -16.56 -23.67
CA PHE A 55 -1.43 -16.47 -24.45
C PHE A 55 -2.04 -15.07 -24.41
N SER A 56 -2.07 -14.45 -23.24
CA SER A 56 -2.64 -13.10 -23.07
C SER A 56 -2.19 -12.44 -21.76
N ILE A 57 -1.72 -11.20 -21.87
CA ILE A 57 -1.36 -10.37 -20.71
C ILE A 57 -2.60 -10.06 -19.85
N HIS A 58 -3.74 -9.78 -20.48
CA HIS A 58 -5.00 -9.48 -19.77
C HIS A 58 -5.45 -10.65 -18.89
N TYR A 59 -5.54 -11.86 -19.45
CA TYR A 59 -5.95 -13.04 -18.69
C TYR A 59 -4.93 -13.43 -17.62
N SER A 60 -3.63 -13.27 -17.90
CA SER A 60 -2.57 -13.45 -16.90
C SER A 60 -2.77 -12.51 -15.71
N ARG A 61 -2.93 -11.20 -15.95
CA ARG A 61 -3.19 -10.20 -14.90
C ARG A 61 -4.46 -10.51 -14.12
N LYS A 62 -5.54 -10.91 -14.78
CA LYS A 62 -6.81 -11.27 -14.12
C LYS A 62 -6.65 -12.48 -13.21
N ALA A 63 -5.98 -13.53 -13.68
CA ALA A 63 -5.72 -14.74 -12.89
C ALA A 63 -4.78 -14.45 -11.70
N THR A 64 -3.68 -13.73 -11.93
CA THR A 64 -2.77 -13.31 -10.86
C THR A 64 -3.49 -12.45 -9.82
N SER A 65 -4.32 -11.50 -10.26
CA SER A 65 -5.11 -10.64 -9.37
C SER A 65 -6.12 -11.42 -8.54
N PHE A 66 -6.76 -12.45 -9.12
CA PHE A 66 -7.67 -13.34 -8.39
C PHE A 66 -6.95 -14.07 -7.25
N PHE A 67 -5.85 -14.76 -7.55
CA PHE A 67 -5.07 -15.50 -6.56
C PHE A 67 -4.46 -14.59 -5.50
N PHE A 68 -3.89 -13.46 -5.93
CA PHE A 68 -3.31 -12.49 -5.04
C PHE A 68 -4.36 -11.84 -4.13
N GLY A 69 -5.51 -11.44 -4.68
CA GLY A 69 -6.62 -10.88 -3.93
C GLY A 69 -7.19 -11.86 -2.90
N ALA A 70 -7.30 -13.15 -3.24
CA ALA A 70 -7.72 -14.19 -2.31
C ALA A 70 -6.74 -14.35 -1.14
N TRP A 71 -5.43 -14.30 -1.41
CA TRP A 71 -4.41 -14.33 -0.37
C TRP A 71 -4.45 -13.06 0.51
N LEU A 72 -4.53 -11.88 -0.09
CA LEU A 72 -4.63 -10.62 0.63
C LEU A 72 -5.85 -10.57 1.56
N ALA A 73 -6.97 -11.19 1.18
CA ALA A 73 -8.20 -11.20 1.96
C ALA A 73 -8.05 -11.95 3.30
N LEU A 74 -7.03 -12.81 3.42
CA LEU A 74 -6.69 -13.46 4.70
C LEU A 74 -6.34 -12.43 5.77
N TRP A 75 -5.68 -11.31 5.41
CA TRP A 75 -5.31 -10.29 6.38
C TRP A 75 -6.53 -9.58 6.99
N PRO A 76 -7.43 -8.92 6.21
CA PRO A 76 -8.67 -8.35 6.76
C PRO A 76 -9.47 -9.36 7.57
N PHE A 77 -9.52 -10.62 7.14
CA PHE A 77 -10.19 -11.67 7.90
C PHE A 77 -9.53 -11.94 9.26
N LEU A 78 -8.23 -12.18 9.30
CA LEU A 78 -7.50 -12.41 10.55
C LEU A 78 -7.55 -11.18 11.47
N PHE A 79 -7.46 -9.98 10.89
CA PHE A 79 -7.39 -8.73 11.63
C PHE A 79 -8.77 -8.32 12.20
N GLU A 80 -9.81 -8.33 11.37
CA GLU A 80 -11.14 -7.88 11.80
C GLU A 80 -11.96 -8.98 12.47
N LYS A 81 -11.87 -10.24 11.99
CA LYS A 81 -12.71 -11.34 12.51
C LYS A 81 -12.05 -12.09 13.65
N ILE A 82 -10.78 -12.47 13.52
CA ILE A 82 -10.08 -13.25 14.54
C ILE A 82 -9.55 -12.35 15.67
N ASN A 83 -8.93 -11.23 15.32
CA ASN A 83 -8.38 -10.29 16.30
C ASN A 83 -9.42 -9.30 16.83
N LYS A 84 -10.63 -9.25 16.24
CA LYS A 84 -11.72 -8.34 16.61
C LYS A 84 -11.36 -6.86 16.51
N THR A 85 -10.43 -6.52 15.62
CA THR A 85 -10.03 -5.13 15.39
C THR A 85 -11.06 -4.41 14.53
N LYS A 86 -11.44 -3.18 14.90
CA LYS A 86 -12.36 -2.39 14.07
C LYS A 86 -11.57 -1.42 13.19
N VAL A 87 -11.65 -1.62 11.87
CA VAL A 87 -11.13 -0.67 10.88
C VAL A 87 -12.22 0.34 10.53
N VAL A 88 -11.91 1.63 10.67
CA VAL A 88 -12.84 2.73 10.39
C VAL A 88 -12.30 3.58 9.24
N PHE A 89 -13.08 3.68 8.17
CA PHE A 89 -12.84 4.60 7.06
C PHE A 89 -13.70 5.85 7.25
N SER A 90 -13.10 7.03 7.13
CA SER A 90 -13.78 8.33 7.25
C SER A 90 -13.38 9.21 6.07
N GLY A 91 -14.26 10.12 5.66
CA GLY A 91 -14.05 10.99 4.49
C GLY A 91 -14.95 10.61 3.33
N GLU A 92 -14.56 11.03 2.12
CA GLU A 92 -15.30 10.73 0.89
C GLU A 92 -15.19 9.24 0.52
N SER A 93 -16.28 8.71 -0.04
CA SER A 93 -16.32 7.30 -0.42
C SER A 93 -15.62 7.07 -1.75
N VAL A 94 -14.69 6.13 -1.79
CA VAL A 94 -14.20 5.57 -3.06
C VAL A 94 -15.35 4.84 -3.75
N PRO A 95 -15.61 5.07 -5.03
CA PRO A 95 -16.47 4.21 -5.83
C PRO A 95 -15.97 2.76 -5.85
N LYS A 96 -16.88 1.84 -6.19
CA LYS A 96 -16.55 0.40 -6.28
C LYS A 96 -16.05 0.10 -7.68
N GLU A 97 -15.09 -0.81 -7.79
CA GLU A 97 -14.62 -1.37 -9.07
C GLU A 97 -14.04 -0.36 -10.07
N GLU A 98 -13.77 0.87 -9.62
CA GLU A 98 -13.14 1.92 -10.42
C GLU A 98 -11.60 1.89 -10.33
N ARG A 99 -10.95 2.44 -11.36
CA ARG A 99 -9.51 2.62 -11.46
C ARG A 99 -9.08 3.85 -10.67
N VAL A 100 -8.17 3.68 -9.72
CA VAL A 100 -7.78 4.75 -8.78
C VAL A 100 -6.27 4.87 -8.61
N LEU A 101 -5.82 6.11 -8.41
CA LEU A 101 -4.49 6.46 -7.93
C LEU A 101 -4.61 6.86 -6.46
N LEU A 102 -4.21 5.97 -5.56
CA LEU A 102 -4.26 6.19 -4.11
C LEU A 102 -3.02 6.93 -3.62
N ILE A 103 -3.24 7.94 -2.79
CA ILE A 103 -2.18 8.64 -2.08
C ILE A 103 -2.37 8.42 -0.59
N ALA A 104 -1.37 7.83 0.06
CA ALA A 104 -1.35 7.63 1.49
C ALA A 104 -0.08 8.18 2.14
N ASN A 105 -0.21 8.68 3.36
CA ASN A 105 0.93 8.93 4.23
C ASN A 105 1.56 7.59 4.65
N HIS A 106 2.87 7.60 4.89
CA HIS A 106 3.61 6.40 5.27
C HIS A 106 4.07 6.52 6.71
N ARG A 107 3.26 6.07 7.65
CA ARG A 107 3.48 6.14 9.10
C ARG A 107 4.17 4.91 9.66
N THR A 108 3.87 3.74 9.13
CA THR A 108 4.32 2.44 9.63
C THR A 108 4.67 1.49 8.49
N GLU A 109 5.47 0.47 8.78
CA GLU A 109 5.84 -0.57 7.81
C GLU A 109 4.63 -1.42 7.34
N VAL A 110 3.49 -1.34 8.04
CA VAL A 110 2.27 -2.12 7.75
C VAL A 110 1.16 -1.30 7.10
N ASP A 111 1.42 -0.06 6.68
CA ASP A 111 0.37 0.83 6.14
C ASP A 111 -0.33 0.25 4.91
N TRP A 112 0.40 -0.49 4.07
CA TRP A 112 -0.18 -1.20 2.93
C TRP A 112 -1.30 -2.17 3.35
N MET A 113 -1.25 -2.72 4.58
CA MET A 113 -2.20 -3.73 5.02
C MET A 113 -3.57 -3.10 5.28
N TYR A 114 -3.61 -1.84 5.72
CA TYR A 114 -4.86 -1.11 5.86
C TYR A 114 -5.48 -0.73 4.50
N LEU A 115 -4.66 -0.56 3.47
CA LEU A 115 -5.17 -0.37 2.10
C LEU A 115 -5.85 -1.64 1.58
N TRP A 116 -5.46 -2.82 2.08
CA TRP A 116 -6.13 -4.09 1.75
C TRP A 116 -7.55 -4.14 2.31
N ASP A 117 -7.77 -3.67 3.55
CA ASP A 117 -9.10 -3.57 4.15
C ASP A 117 -10.04 -2.66 3.33
N LEU A 118 -9.49 -1.56 2.79
CA LEU A 118 -10.23 -0.65 1.92
C LEU A 118 -10.52 -1.29 0.57
N ALA A 119 -9.49 -1.81 -0.11
CA ALA A 119 -9.61 -2.39 -1.44
C ALA A 119 -10.55 -3.60 -1.46
N LEU A 120 -10.57 -4.39 -0.37
CA LEU A 120 -11.54 -5.49 -0.19
C LEU A 120 -12.99 -4.98 -0.22
N ARG A 121 -13.29 -3.89 0.49
CA ARG A 121 -14.64 -3.29 0.53
C ARG A 121 -15.05 -2.64 -0.80
N LYS A 122 -14.09 -2.38 -1.69
CA LYS A 122 -14.31 -1.78 -3.02
C LYS A 122 -14.25 -2.79 -4.16
N GLY A 123 -14.00 -4.07 -3.87
CA GLY A 123 -13.92 -5.12 -4.89
C GLY A 123 -12.61 -5.12 -5.68
N CYS A 124 -11.60 -4.36 -5.23
CA CYS A 124 -10.39 -4.08 -6.00
C CYS A 124 -9.12 -4.67 -5.38
N LEU A 125 -9.25 -5.52 -4.36
CA LEU A 125 -8.14 -6.02 -3.57
C LEU A 125 -7.04 -6.69 -4.40
N GLY A 126 -7.42 -7.52 -5.38
CA GLY A 126 -6.47 -8.21 -6.26
C GLY A 126 -5.71 -7.30 -7.22
N TYR A 127 -6.22 -6.09 -7.46
CA TYR A 127 -5.70 -5.15 -8.45
C TYR A 127 -4.84 -4.03 -7.85
N ILE A 128 -4.57 -4.12 -6.54
CA ILE A 128 -3.72 -3.15 -5.85
C ILE A 128 -2.24 -3.35 -6.23
N LYS A 129 -1.59 -2.26 -6.62
CA LYS A 129 -0.17 -2.20 -7.01
C LYS A 129 0.55 -1.13 -6.21
N TYR A 130 1.86 -1.26 -6.05
CA TYR A 130 2.67 -0.37 -5.23
C TYR A 130 3.90 0.13 -5.98
N VAL A 131 4.37 1.31 -5.58
CA VAL A 131 5.73 1.78 -5.85
C VAL A 131 6.61 1.36 -4.66
N LEU A 132 7.59 0.47 -4.90
CA LEU A 132 8.44 -0.14 -3.88
C LEU A 132 9.92 0.15 -4.07
N LYS A 133 10.67 0.13 -2.97
CA LYS A 133 12.13 0.23 -3.02
C LYS A 133 12.73 -1.00 -3.71
N SER A 134 13.63 -0.79 -4.66
CA SER A 134 14.29 -1.85 -5.44
C SER A 134 14.93 -2.94 -4.59
N SER A 135 15.46 -2.61 -3.41
CA SER A 135 16.03 -3.59 -2.49
C SER A 135 15.01 -4.62 -2.00
N LEU A 136 13.73 -4.27 -1.92
CA LEU A 136 12.66 -5.21 -1.56
C LEU A 136 12.36 -6.20 -2.70
N MET A 137 12.52 -5.77 -3.95
CA MET A 137 12.37 -6.62 -5.13
C MET A 137 13.43 -7.73 -5.18
N LYS A 138 14.55 -7.57 -4.45
CA LYS A 138 15.67 -8.53 -4.39
C LYS A 138 15.51 -9.56 -3.28
N LEU A 139 14.45 -9.49 -2.48
CA LEU A 139 14.21 -10.48 -1.43
C LEU A 139 13.87 -11.85 -2.04
N PRO A 140 14.43 -12.96 -1.53
CA PRO A 140 14.07 -14.28 -2.00
C PRO A 140 12.58 -14.53 -1.75
N VAL A 141 11.92 -15.23 -2.68
CA VAL A 141 10.46 -15.50 -2.68
C VAL A 141 9.61 -14.23 -2.86
N PHE A 142 9.68 -13.26 -1.94
CA PHE A 142 8.88 -12.03 -1.99
C PHE A 142 9.17 -11.18 -3.22
N GLY A 143 10.43 -11.09 -3.63
CA GLY A 143 10.84 -10.39 -4.85
C GLY A 143 10.15 -10.96 -6.09
N TRP A 144 10.07 -12.28 -6.21
CA TRP A 144 9.34 -12.94 -7.30
C TRP A 144 7.86 -12.57 -7.27
N GLY A 145 7.25 -12.57 -6.08
CA GLY A 145 5.87 -12.10 -5.90
C GLY A 145 5.67 -10.66 -6.39
N PHE A 146 6.54 -9.73 -5.97
CA PHE A 146 6.45 -8.34 -6.40
C PHE A 146 6.61 -8.15 -7.91
N HIS A 147 7.44 -8.96 -8.56
CA HIS A 147 7.54 -8.99 -10.02
C HIS A 147 6.29 -9.56 -10.69
N ILE A 148 5.75 -10.68 -10.18
CA ILE A 148 4.51 -11.30 -10.67
C ILE A 148 3.34 -10.31 -10.60
N MET A 149 3.26 -9.53 -9.53
CA MET A 149 2.22 -8.51 -9.32
C MET A 149 2.48 -7.20 -10.07
N GLU A 150 3.60 -7.11 -10.78
CA GLU A 150 4.05 -5.94 -11.54
C GLU A 150 4.13 -4.66 -10.66
N PHE A 151 4.69 -4.77 -9.46
CA PHE A 151 4.97 -3.60 -8.63
C PHE A 151 6.08 -2.75 -9.27
N ILE A 152 5.99 -1.43 -9.09
CA ILE A 152 6.93 -0.47 -9.68
C ILE A 152 8.14 -0.34 -8.75
N SER A 153 9.30 -0.80 -9.21
CA SER A 153 10.56 -0.72 -8.47
C SER A 153 11.23 0.65 -8.63
N VAL A 154 11.69 1.24 -7.52
CA VAL A 154 12.46 2.51 -7.52
C VAL A 154 13.69 2.46 -6.60
N GLU A 155 14.81 3.02 -7.06
CA GLU A 155 16.03 3.28 -6.29
C GLU A 155 15.91 4.51 -5.38
N ARG A 156 14.82 5.29 -5.53
CA ARG A 156 14.55 6.57 -4.87
C ARG A 156 15.51 7.68 -5.33
N LYS A 157 15.93 7.60 -6.58
CA LYS A 157 16.75 8.59 -7.31
C LYS A 157 16.09 8.81 -8.67
N TRP A 158 15.48 9.98 -8.84
CA TRP A 158 14.61 10.26 -10.00
C TRP A 158 15.31 10.02 -11.33
N GLU A 159 16.59 10.39 -11.40
CA GLU A 159 17.43 10.29 -12.60
C GLU A 159 17.65 8.83 -13.04
N LEU A 160 17.54 7.88 -12.13
CA LEU A 160 17.61 6.44 -12.41
C LEU A 160 16.22 5.82 -12.61
N ASP A 161 15.21 6.37 -11.94
CA ASP A 161 13.89 5.77 -11.82
C ASP A 161 12.93 6.17 -12.93
N GLU A 162 13.08 7.38 -13.50
CA GLU A 162 12.09 7.97 -14.41
C GLU A 162 11.73 7.08 -15.60
N SER A 163 12.74 6.59 -16.32
CA SER A 163 12.52 5.79 -17.54
C SER A 163 11.79 4.48 -17.24
N SER A 164 12.28 3.73 -16.24
CA SER A 164 11.69 2.46 -15.81
C SER A 164 10.27 2.64 -15.27
N MET A 165 10.05 3.68 -14.45
CA MET A 165 8.74 4.00 -13.90
C MET A 165 7.73 4.36 -15.00
N ARG A 166 8.11 5.23 -15.95
CA ARG A 166 7.25 5.59 -17.09
C ARG A 166 6.95 4.39 -17.99
N GLN A 167 7.94 3.51 -18.22
CA GLN A 167 7.73 2.27 -18.96
C GLN A 167 6.74 1.34 -18.27
N MET A 168 6.82 1.17 -16.95
CA MET A 168 5.85 0.34 -16.23
C MET A 168 4.45 0.96 -16.27
N LEU A 169 4.33 2.27 -16.04
CA LEU A 169 3.06 2.99 -16.05
C LEU A 169 2.36 2.92 -17.41
N SER A 170 3.11 2.96 -18.52
CA SER A 170 2.52 2.84 -19.86
C SER A 170 1.86 1.47 -20.10
N THR A 171 2.26 0.42 -19.36
CA THR A 171 1.60 -0.89 -19.44
C THR A 171 0.28 -0.96 -18.65
N PHE A 172 -0.05 0.07 -17.88
CA PHE A 172 -1.23 0.14 -17.03
C PHE A 172 -2.31 1.08 -17.55
N THR A 173 -2.17 1.61 -18.77
CA THR A 173 -3.11 2.60 -19.33
C THR A 173 -4.37 1.98 -19.94
N ASP A 174 -4.45 0.66 -20.10
CA ASP A 174 -5.64 -0.03 -20.63
C ASP A 174 -6.82 0.12 -19.64
N PRO A 175 -7.93 0.79 -20.03
CA PRO A 175 -9.10 0.93 -19.16
C PRO A 175 -9.81 -0.39 -18.85
N GLN A 176 -9.60 -1.45 -19.65
CA GLN A 176 -10.22 -2.76 -19.42
C GLN A 176 -9.54 -3.55 -18.28
N ASP A 177 -8.31 -3.20 -17.95
CA ASP A 177 -7.60 -3.75 -16.80
C ASP A 177 -7.97 -2.94 -15.55
N PRO A 178 -8.49 -3.52 -14.45
CA PRO A 178 -8.67 -2.76 -13.21
C PRO A 178 -7.31 -2.40 -12.59
N LEU A 179 -7.21 -1.23 -11.96
CA LEU A 179 -5.96 -0.72 -11.38
C LEU A 179 -6.20 0.07 -10.10
N TRP A 180 -5.52 -0.33 -9.03
CA TRP A 180 -5.45 0.42 -7.77
C TRP A 180 -3.98 0.71 -7.45
N LEU A 181 -3.43 1.81 -7.97
CA LEU A 181 -2.01 2.14 -7.74
C LEU A 181 -1.86 2.96 -6.46
N ALA A 182 -1.21 2.39 -5.44
CA ALA A 182 -0.90 3.07 -4.20
C ALA A 182 0.50 3.71 -4.22
N VAL A 183 0.53 5.01 -3.96
CA VAL A 183 1.74 5.82 -3.85
C VAL A 183 1.85 6.39 -2.45
N PHE A 184 3.04 6.25 -1.86
CA PHE A 184 3.42 6.84 -0.58
C PHE A 184 4.45 7.96 -0.82
N PRO A 185 4.02 9.22 -1.01
CA PRO A 185 4.90 10.30 -1.48
C PRO A 185 6.04 10.63 -0.52
N GLU A 186 5.92 10.30 0.77
CA GLU A 186 7.01 10.46 1.75
C GLU A 186 8.26 9.66 1.36
N GLY A 187 8.08 8.57 0.58
CA GLY A 187 9.18 7.76 0.04
C GLY A 187 9.95 6.96 1.09
N THR A 188 9.57 7.05 2.36
CA THR A 188 9.99 6.20 3.47
C THR A 188 8.94 6.30 4.56
N ASP A 189 8.76 5.23 5.30
CA ASP A 189 7.95 5.19 6.50
C ASP A 189 8.46 6.15 7.59
N TYR A 190 7.53 6.69 8.36
CA TYR A 190 7.78 7.62 9.45
C TYR A 190 8.41 6.93 10.66
N THR A 191 8.10 5.65 10.88
CA THR A 191 8.46 4.90 12.09
C THR A 191 9.11 3.58 11.69
N ILE A 192 10.43 3.59 11.48
CA ILE A 192 11.16 2.31 11.43
C ILE A 192 11.07 1.72 12.84
N LEU A 193 10.64 0.46 12.94
CA LEU A 193 10.32 -0.23 14.20
C LEU A 193 11.51 -0.32 15.19
N LEU A 194 12.72 0.05 14.78
CA LEU A 194 13.95 -0.12 15.55
C LEU A 194 14.47 1.10 16.33
N CYS A 195 13.91 2.31 16.22
CA CYS A 195 14.33 3.39 17.14
C CYS A 195 13.42 4.63 17.10
N PHE A 196 12.96 5.06 18.28
CA PHE A 196 12.40 6.41 18.48
C PHE A 196 13.37 7.50 17.98
N LEU A 197 14.68 7.26 18.16
CA LEU A 197 15.78 8.10 17.69
C LEU A 197 15.81 8.27 16.16
N TYR A 198 15.50 7.22 15.40
CA TYR A 198 15.57 7.26 13.93
C TYR A 198 14.38 8.01 13.31
N ARG A 199 13.22 7.94 13.97
CA ARG A 199 12.03 8.74 13.64
C ARG A 199 12.30 10.22 13.83
N GLU A 200 12.95 10.61 14.94
CA GLU A 200 13.32 12.00 15.19
C GLU A 200 14.30 12.52 14.15
N GLU A 201 15.32 11.76 13.79
CA GLU A 201 16.30 12.17 12.77
C GLU A 201 15.65 12.47 11.41
N LYS A 202 14.75 11.59 10.92
CA LYS A 202 14.02 11.82 9.66
C LYS A 202 13.15 13.07 9.72
N CYS A 203 12.45 13.26 10.83
CA CYS A 203 11.58 14.41 11.04
C CYS A 203 12.40 15.70 11.04
N ILE A 204 13.48 15.75 11.83
CA ILE A 204 14.41 16.89 11.90
C ILE A 204 14.97 17.21 10.52
N ARG A 205 15.43 16.21 9.76
CA ARG A 205 15.94 16.42 8.41
C ARG A 205 14.89 16.98 7.46
N SER A 206 13.66 16.45 7.51
CA SER A 206 12.54 16.96 6.70
C SER A 206 12.18 18.39 7.06
N GLN A 207 12.19 18.74 8.35
CA GLN A 207 11.88 20.08 8.85
C GLN A 207 12.98 21.08 8.50
N LYS A 208 14.25 20.67 8.59
CA LYS A 208 15.40 21.47 8.16
C LYS A 208 15.32 21.81 6.68
N PHE A 209 15.10 20.79 5.83
CA PHE A 209 14.90 21.01 4.39
C PHE A 209 13.71 21.94 4.12
N ALA A 210 12.61 21.77 4.86
CA ALA A 210 11.44 22.64 4.73
C ALA A 210 11.79 24.11 5.02
N ALA A 211 12.46 24.35 6.14
CA ALA A 211 12.89 25.70 6.55
C ALA A 211 13.86 26.34 5.53
N GLU A 212 14.83 25.56 5.04
CA GLU A 212 15.81 26.02 4.04
C GLU A 212 15.18 26.39 2.69
N ASN A 213 14.06 25.76 2.33
CA ASN A 213 13.38 25.97 1.05
C ASN A 213 12.09 26.78 1.17
N GLY A 214 11.81 27.38 2.34
CA GLY A 214 10.59 28.16 2.57
C GLY A 214 9.29 27.36 2.49
N LEU A 215 9.34 26.05 2.74
CA LEU A 215 8.20 25.13 2.73
C LEU A 215 7.56 25.00 4.12
N PRO A 216 6.29 24.57 4.20
CA PRO A 216 5.61 24.31 5.48
C PRO A 216 6.35 23.27 6.32
N ILE A 217 6.58 23.59 7.59
CA ILE A 217 7.21 22.68 8.55
C ILE A 217 6.15 21.71 9.09
N LEU A 218 6.26 20.45 8.68
CA LEU A 218 5.33 19.39 9.07
C LEU A 218 5.83 18.63 10.31
N LYS A 219 4.92 18.31 11.24
CA LYS A 219 5.22 17.60 12.50
C LYS A 219 4.73 16.15 12.54
N ASN A 220 3.74 15.82 11.70
CA ASN A 220 3.03 14.55 11.73
C ASN A 220 3.23 13.71 10.46
N VAL A 221 3.89 14.26 9.45
CA VAL A 221 4.21 13.60 8.17
C VAL A 221 5.51 14.18 7.65
N LEU A 222 6.21 13.46 6.78
CA LEU A 222 7.36 13.98 6.06
C LEU A 222 6.90 14.82 4.85
N LEU A 223 7.79 15.68 4.35
CA LEU A 223 7.52 16.40 3.10
C LEU A 223 7.36 15.39 1.94
N PRO A 224 6.28 15.49 1.15
CA PRO A 224 6.06 14.59 0.03
C PRO A 224 7.04 14.87 -1.11
N LYS A 225 7.59 13.80 -1.68
CA LYS A 225 8.35 13.83 -2.93
C LYS A 225 7.39 13.74 -4.10
N THR A 226 7.26 14.83 -4.86
CA THR A 226 6.19 14.98 -5.85
C THR A 226 6.49 14.35 -7.20
N ARG A 227 7.76 14.22 -7.63
CA ARG A 227 8.13 13.76 -8.97
C ARG A 227 7.48 12.42 -9.37
N GLY A 228 7.60 11.40 -8.52
CA GLY A 228 7.00 10.09 -8.79
C GLY A 228 5.46 10.13 -8.83
N PHE A 229 4.84 10.93 -7.96
CA PHE A 229 3.40 11.14 -7.99
C PHE A 229 2.95 11.83 -9.29
N CYS A 230 3.63 12.90 -9.70
CA CYS A 230 3.36 13.58 -10.96
C CYS A 230 3.49 12.64 -12.16
N ALA A 231 4.51 11.78 -12.18
CA ALA A 231 4.70 10.79 -13.24
C ALA A 231 3.54 9.78 -13.31
N CYS A 232 3.08 9.25 -12.16
CA CYS A 232 1.89 8.40 -12.11
C CYS A 232 0.66 9.13 -12.67
N LEU A 233 0.44 10.36 -12.23
CA LEU A 233 -0.70 11.16 -12.62
C LEU A 233 -0.69 11.48 -14.13
N GLU A 234 0.43 11.96 -14.65
CA GLU A 234 0.62 12.26 -16.07
C GLU A 234 0.33 11.04 -16.95
N ALA A 235 0.85 9.87 -16.57
CA ALA A 235 0.70 8.65 -17.34
C ALA A 235 -0.73 8.07 -17.26
N LEU A 236 -1.36 8.12 -16.09
CA LEU A 236 -2.62 7.40 -15.85
C LEU A 236 -3.86 8.26 -16.01
N ARG A 237 -3.77 9.60 -15.99
CA ARG A 237 -4.94 10.50 -16.00
C ARG A 237 -5.98 10.22 -17.09
N GLY A 238 -5.57 9.73 -18.26
CA GLY A 238 -6.47 9.41 -19.37
C GLY A 238 -7.21 8.07 -19.22
N SER A 239 -6.84 7.28 -18.21
CA SER A 239 -7.38 5.94 -17.94
C SER A 239 -7.97 5.80 -16.54
N LEU A 240 -7.84 6.83 -15.68
CA LEU A 240 -8.48 6.84 -14.37
C LEU A 240 -9.95 7.24 -14.53
N ASP A 241 -10.83 6.65 -13.74
CA ASP A 241 -12.23 7.04 -13.70
C ASP A 241 -12.33 8.43 -13.05
N ALA A 242 -12.92 9.38 -13.77
CA ALA A 242 -12.88 10.80 -13.44
C ALA A 242 -13.56 11.09 -12.10
N GLY A 243 -12.77 11.28 -11.03
CA GLY A 243 -13.26 11.67 -9.71
C GLY A 243 -12.44 11.18 -8.52
N ASN A 244 -11.60 10.15 -8.68
CA ASN A 244 -11.03 9.46 -7.52
C ASN A 244 -9.56 9.81 -7.25
N PHE A 245 -9.32 11.07 -6.91
CA PHE A 245 -8.13 11.45 -6.16
C PHE A 245 -8.41 11.25 -4.67
N LEU A 246 -8.19 10.04 -4.15
CA LEU A 246 -8.27 9.87 -2.70
C LEU A 246 -7.03 10.41 -2.04
N SER A 247 -7.15 11.66 -1.65
CA SER A 247 -6.33 12.28 -0.63
C SER A 247 -6.94 11.91 0.72
N TRP A 248 -6.14 11.29 1.57
CA TRP A 248 -6.34 11.08 3.00
C TRP A 248 -7.22 9.90 3.45
N PHE A 249 -6.55 8.83 3.89
CA PHE A 249 -7.09 7.90 4.89
C PHE A 249 -6.30 8.03 6.19
N SER A 250 -6.97 8.45 7.27
CA SER A 250 -6.48 8.20 8.62
C SER A 250 -7.12 6.91 9.10
N VAL A 251 -6.32 5.84 9.15
CA VAL A 251 -6.77 4.57 9.71
C VAL A 251 -6.62 4.67 11.22
N ALA A 252 -7.74 4.89 11.91
CA ALA A 252 -7.81 4.75 13.35
C ALA A 252 -8.17 3.31 13.69
N LEU A 253 -7.26 2.60 14.38
CA LEU A 253 -7.56 1.32 15.00
C LEU A 253 -8.32 1.58 16.31
N LYS A 254 -9.52 1.01 16.45
CA LYS A 254 -10.26 0.93 17.71
C LYS A 254 -10.37 -0.51 18.18
#